data_AF-A0A2Z4ZX67-F1
#
_entry.id   AF-A0A2Z4ZX67-F1
#
_cell.length_a   1.000
_cell.length_b   1.000
_cell.length_c   1.000
_cell.angle_alpha   90.00
_cell.angle_beta   90.00
_cell.angle_gamma   90.00
#
_symmetry.space_group_name_H-M   'P 1'
#
loop_
_entity.id
_entity.type
_entity.pdbx_description
1 polymer ?
#
loop_
_entity_poly.entity_id
_entity_poly.type
_entity_poly.pdbx_seq_one_letter_code
_entity_poly.pdbx_strand_id
1 'polypeptide(L)'
;MNNELTEFEDAMYRLYLTFYPNDKPVRTGFDALRSHTLRLISQYPEATAHIISSNAYRLAWRVFSEPFTVERHQPRSLIRLRPARTATYSFDSQQDLALAVRHVIAKPAEPQILEELACMAFKSINRPSLNLDLDSLRESSELLAIAVHKLTRATRKC
;
A
#
# COMPACT_ATOMS: atom_id res chain seq x y z
N MET A 1 22.02 -2.95 1.19
CA MET A 1 20.56 -2.78 1.19
C MET A 1 20.08 -1.46 0.61
N ASN A 2 20.86 -0.36 0.60
CA ASN A 2 20.41 0.89 -0.02
C ASN A 2 20.36 0.84 -1.56
N ASN A 3 21.24 0.08 -2.21
CA ASN A 3 21.28 0.03 -3.67
C ASN A 3 19.99 -0.51 -4.28
N GLU A 4 19.39 -1.56 -3.70
CA GLU A 4 18.13 -2.14 -4.18
C GLU A 4 16.95 -1.18 -4.04
N LEU A 5 16.93 -0.38 -2.97
CA LEU A 5 15.90 0.65 -2.78
C LEU A 5 16.02 1.74 -3.84
N THR A 6 17.22 2.24 -4.08
CA THR A 6 17.49 3.26 -5.10
C THR A 6 17.20 2.72 -6.51
N GLU A 7 17.61 1.49 -6.82
CA GLU A 7 17.31 0.84 -8.11
C GLU A 7 15.80 0.67 -8.32
N PHE A 8 15.06 0.31 -7.28
CA PHE A 8 13.60 0.19 -7.34
C PHE A 8 12.92 1.55 -7.56
N GLU A 9 13.34 2.59 -6.83
CA GLU A 9 12.84 3.96 -7.01
C GLU A 9 13.14 4.48 -8.42
N ASP A 10 14.37 4.31 -8.92
CA ASP A 10 14.77 4.68 -10.27
C ASP A 10 13.97 3.94 -11.34
N ALA A 11 13.75 2.63 -11.17
CA ALA A 11 12.95 1.82 -12.10
C ALA A 11 11.48 2.29 -12.11
N MET A 12 10.91 2.60 -10.95
CA MET A 12 9.56 3.14 -10.82
C MET A 12 9.44 4.54 -11.43
N TYR A 13 10.46 5.38 -11.28
CA TYR A 13 10.49 6.71 -11.90
C TYR A 13 10.65 6.64 -13.43
N ARG A 14 11.46 5.71 -13.95
CA ARG A 14 11.55 5.47 -15.41
C ARG A 14 10.22 4.99 -15.99
N LEU A 15 9.50 4.14 -15.27
CA LEU A 15 8.12 3.78 -15.65
C LEU A 15 7.23 5.02 -15.67
N TYR A 16 7.30 5.87 -14.65
CA TYR A 16 6.55 7.12 -14.63
C TYR A 16 6.83 7.96 -15.88
N LEU A 17 8.08 8.22 -16.23
CA LEU A 17 8.45 9.00 -17.42
C LEU A 17 7.92 8.39 -18.73
N THR A 18 7.83 7.06 -18.79
CA THR A 18 7.33 6.33 -19.96
C THR A 18 5.82 6.49 -20.14
N PHE A 19 5.05 6.46 -19.04
CA PHE A 19 3.58 6.51 -19.07
C PHE A 19 3.00 7.90 -18.80
N TYR A 20 3.82 8.85 -18.33
CA TYR A 20 3.47 10.24 -18.05
C TYR A 20 4.50 11.22 -18.65
N PRO A 21 4.71 11.22 -19.99
CA PRO A 21 5.59 12.20 -20.62
C PRO A 21 5.00 13.61 -20.41
N ASN A 22 5.83 14.52 -19.89
CA ASN A 22 5.41 15.89 -19.52
C ASN A 22 4.22 15.91 -18.53
N ASP A 23 4.21 14.99 -17.57
CA ASP A 23 3.21 14.86 -16.51
C ASP A 23 1.78 14.59 -17.00
N LYS A 24 1.62 14.16 -18.27
CA LYS A 24 0.33 13.83 -18.88
C LYS A 24 0.19 12.33 -19.10
N PRO A 25 -0.88 11.69 -18.59
CA PRO A 25 -1.07 10.25 -18.75
C PRO A 25 -1.25 9.89 -20.23
N VAL A 26 -0.45 8.94 -20.72
CA VAL A 26 -0.68 8.32 -22.02
C VAL A 26 -1.89 7.40 -21.90
N ARG A 27 -2.92 7.59 -22.74
CA ARG A 27 -4.14 6.76 -22.71
C ARG A 27 -3.88 5.29 -23.03
N THR A 28 -2.82 5.00 -23.77
CA THR A 28 -2.43 3.64 -24.16
C THR A 28 -1.40 3.07 -23.18
N GLY A 29 -1.66 1.84 -22.71
CA GLY A 29 -0.66 1.08 -21.94
C GLY A 29 -0.86 1.06 -20.42
N PHE A 30 -2.02 1.44 -19.88
CA PHE A 30 -2.30 1.25 -18.44
C PHE A 30 -2.16 -0.21 -17.98
N ASP A 31 -2.55 -1.18 -18.81
CA ASP A 31 -2.31 -2.60 -18.53
C ASP A 31 -0.82 -2.95 -18.51
N ALA A 32 -0.03 -2.32 -19.39
CA ALA A 32 1.42 -2.46 -19.40
C ALA A 32 2.04 -1.85 -18.14
N LEU A 33 1.64 -0.65 -17.73
CA LEU A 33 2.06 -0.02 -16.47
C LEU A 33 1.76 -0.92 -15.27
N ARG A 34 0.55 -1.47 -15.19
CA ARG A 34 0.15 -2.44 -14.15
C ARG A 34 1.04 -3.68 -14.16
N SER A 35 1.26 -4.29 -15.32
CA SER A 35 2.11 -5.49 -15.43
C SER A 35 3.57 -5.22 -15.03
N HIS A 36 4.12 -4.06 -15.43
CA HIS A 36 5.49 -3.67 -15.11
C HIS A 36 5.66 -3.35 -13.63
N THR A 37 4.73 -2.61 -13.04
CA THR A 37 4.75 -2.29 -11.60
C THR A 37 4.61 -3.54 -10.74
N LEU A 38 3.71 -4.47 -11.09
CA LEU A 38 3.60 -5.79 -10.45
C LEU A 38 4.90 -6.59 -10.52
N ARG A 39 5.55 -6.59 -11.69
CA ARG A 39 6.85 -7.25 -11.86
C ARG A 39 7.91 -6.64 -10.95
N LEU A 40 7.99 -5.31 -10.89
CA LEU A 40 8.97 -4.61 -10.06
C LEU A 40 8.77 -4.89 -8.56
N ILE A 41 7.54 -4.83 -8.05
CA ILE A 41 7.32 -5.12 -6.62
C ILE A 41 7.67 -6.57 -6.25
N SER A 42 7.54 -7.50 -7.20
CA SER A 42 7.91 -8.90 -7.02
C SER A 42 9.42 -9.11 -7.08
N GLN A 43 10.13 -8.30 -7.87
CA GLN A 43 11.60 -8.31 -7.98
C GLN A 43 12.27 -7.66 -6.76
N TYR A 44 11.63 -6.64 -6.18
CA TYR A 44 12.16 -5.87 -5.05
C TYR A 44 11.19 -5.89 -3.84
N PRO A 45 10.93 -7.07 -3.24
CA PRO A 45 9.95 -7.22 -2.18
C PRO A 45 10.35 -6.47 -0.90
N GLU A 46 11.64 -6.38 -0.60
CA GLU A 46 12.14 -5.66 0.59
C GLU A 46 12.02 -4.15 0.43
N ALA A 47 12.45 -3.60 -0.71
CA ALA A 47 12.29 -2.18 -1.03
C ALA A 47 10.81 -1.78 -1.04
N THR A 48 9.95 -2.62 -1.63
CA THR A 48 8.50 -2.39 -1.63
C THR A 48 7.94 -2.35 -0.21
N ALA A 49 8.27 -3.34 0.62
CA ALA A 49 7.82 -3.39 2.01
C ALA A 49 8.31 -2.16 2.82
N HIS A 50 9.54 -1.72 2.58
CA HIS A 50 10.09 -0.53 3.22
C HIS A 50 9.33 0.74 2.83
N ILE A 51 9.12 0.97 1.53
CA ILE A 51 8.40 2.16 1.03
C ILE A 51 6.96 2.18 1.52
N ILE A 52 6.25 1.05 1.45
CA ILE A 52 4.86 0.97 1.90
C ILE A 52 4.75 1.23 3.40
N SER A 53 5.57 0.55 4.22
CA SER A 53 5.52 0.71 5.67
C SER A 53 5.94 2.11 6.12
N SER A 54 6.96 2.71 5.50
CA SER A 54 7.40 4.08 5.80
C SER A 54 6.35 5.11 5.40
N ASN A 55 5.74 4.98 4.22
CA ASN A 55 4.71 5.92 3.79
C ASN A 55 3.44 5.80 4.63
N ALA A 56 3.01 4.58 4.95
CA ALA A 56 1.89 4.35 5.86
C ALA A 56 2.13 5.01 7.22
N TYR A 57 3.32 4.80 7.80
CA TYR A 57 3.72 5.46 9.05
C TYR A 57 3.66 6.99 8.96
N ARG A 58 4.27 7.58 7.92
CA ARG A 58 4.31 9.04 7.74
C ARG A 58 2.93 9.66 7.54
N LEU A 59 2.03 8.95 6.87
CA LEU A 59 0.65 9.41 6.65
C LEU A 59 -0.19 9.29 7.94
N ALA A 60 -0.02 8.21 8.70
CA ALA A 60 -0.79 7.96 9.92
C ALA A 60 -0.31 8.77 11.14
N TRP A 61 1.00 8.97 11.29
CA TRP A 61 1.59 9.67 12.44
C TRP A 61 1.14 11.13 12.56
N ARG A 62 0.70 11.75 11.46
CA ARG A 62 0.22 13.14 11.46
C ARG A 62 -1.16 13.31 12.12
N VAL A 63 -1.89 12.24 12.36
CA VAL A 63 -3.33 12.31 12.74
C VAL A 63 -3.67 11.45 13.96
N PHE A 64 -2.94 10.37 14.22
CA PHE A 64 -3.28 9.42 15.29
C PHE A 64 -2.31 9.45 16.47
N SER A 65 -2.81 9.11 17.66
CA SER A 65 -1.99 8.82 18.85
C SER A 65 -1.16 7.54 18.69
N GLU A 66 -1.61 6.61 17.83
CA GLU A 66 -0.96 5.33 17.55
C GLU A 66 -0.76 5.13 16.03
N PRO A 67 0.48 5.21 15.51
CA PRO A 67 0.74 5.28 14.07
C PRO A 67 0.62 3.95 13.32
N PHE A 68 0.28 2.84 14.00
CA PHE A 68 0.12 1.50 13.42
C PHE A 68 -1.22 0.85 13.72
N THR A 69 -2.17 1.64 14.23
CA THR A 69 -3.52 1.20 14.57
C THR A 69 -4.51 1.85 13.59
N VAL A 70 -5.28 1.03 12.89
CA VAL A 70 -6.35 1.48 11.99
C VAL A 70 -7.69 1.11 12.62
N GLU A 71 -8.50 2.11 12.91
CA GLU A 71 -9.86 1.93 13.44
C GLU A 71 -10.89 2.19 12.34
N ARG A 72 -11.79 1.22 12.12
CA ARG A 72 -12.88 1.38 11.16
C ARG A 72 -14.22 1.24 11.85
N HIS A 73 -15.00 2.31 11.83
CA HIS A 73 -16.38 2.31 12.32
C HIS A 73 -17.31 1.73 11.26
N GLN A 74 -18.03 0.66 11.61
CA GLN A 74 -19.09 0.14 10.77
C GLN A 74 -20.37 0.97 11.01
N PRO A 75 -21.02 1.47 9.94
CA PRO A 75 -22.22 2.27 10.07
C PRO A 75 -23.33 1.47 10.77
N ARG A 76 -24.13 2.15 11.60
CA ARG A 76 -25.28 1.55 12.26
C ARG A 76 -26.29 1.10 11.20
N SER A 77 -26.67 -0.17 11.23
CA SER A 77 -27.84 -0.63 10.48
C SER A 77 -29.08 -0.05 11.13
N LEU A 78 -29.78 0.90 10.50
CA LEU A 78 -31.02 1.49 11.03
C LEU A 78 -32.10 0.44 11.37
N ILE A 79 -32.04 -0.74 10.72
CA ILE A 79 -33.00 -1.85 10.88
C ILE A 79 -32.76 -2.66 12.18
N ARG A 80 -31.59 -2.55 12.81
CA ARG A 80 -31.27 -3.29 14.04
C ARG A 80 -30.60 -2.29 14.99
N LEU A 81 -31.20 -2.05 16.16
CA LEU A 81 -30.66 -1.25 17.28
C LEU A 81 -29.36 -1.85 17.87
N ARG A 82 -28.40 -2.22 17.02
CA ARG A 82 -27.09 -2.71 17.43
C ARG A 82 -26.16 -1.50 17.59
N PRO A 83 -25.32 -1.50 18.63
CA PRO A 83 -24.29 -0.49 18.77
C PRO A 83 -23.36 -0.50 17.55
N ALA A 84 -22.82 0.67 17.22
CA ALA A 84 -21.79 0.78 16.19
C ALA A 84 -20.64 -0.15 16.55
N ARG A 85 -20.21 -0.98 15.59
CA ARG A 85 -19.06 -1.86 15.78
C ARG A 85 -17.82 -1.13 15.29
N THR A 86 -16.82 -1.07 16.15
CA THR A 86 -15.48 -0.63 15.76
C THR A 86 -14.64 -1.87 15.55
N ALA A 87 -13.97 -1.95 14.40
CA ALA A 87 -12.95 -2.96 14.14
C ALA A 87 -11.58 -2.26 14.19
N THR A 88 -10.70 -2.78 15.03
CA THR A 88 -9.34 -2.26 15.20
C THR A 88 -8.35 -3.25 14.59
N TYR A 89 -7.46 -2.74 13.73
CA TYR A 89 -6.40 -3.51 13.09
C TYR A 89 -5.08 -2.89 13.49
N SER A 90 -4.19 -3.67 14.11
CA SER A 90 -2.92 -3.17 14.64
C SER A 90 -1.73 -4.00 14.19
N PHE A 91 -0.63 -3.29 13.93
CA PHE A 91 0.70 -3.84 13.78
C PHE A 91 1.56 -3.40 14.97
N ASP A 92 2.47 -4.27 15.41
CA ASP A 92 3.27 -3.98 16.61
C ASP A 92 4.36 -2.92 16.34
N SER A 93 4.77 -2.76 15.08
CA SER A 93 5.77 -1.78 14.64
C SER A 93 5.75 -1.58 13.13
N GLN A 94 6.51 -0.59 12.63
CA GLN A 94 6.77 -0.43 11.20
C GLN A 94 7.39 -1.69 10.59
N GLN A 95 8.29 -2.35 11.33
CA GLN A 95 8.94 -3.57 10.89
C GLN A 95 7.95 -4.73 10.77
N ASP A 96 6.97 -4.84 11.68
CA ASP A 96 5.91 -5.84 11.61
C ASP A 96 5.04 -5.65 10.36
N LEU A 97 4.66 -4.39 10.06
CA LEU A 97 3.98 -4.06 8.80
C LEU A 97 4.83 -4.41 7.57
N ALA A 98 6.12 -4.09 7.57
CA ALA A 98 7.02 -4.42 6.47
C ALA A 98 7.13 -5.95 6.26
N LEU A 99 7.24 -6.72 7.34
CA LEU A 99 7.25 -8.18 7.28
C LEU A 99 5.94 -8.74 6.74
N ALA A 100 4.81 -8.16 7.16
CA ALA A 100 3.49 -8.54 6.67
C ALA A 100 3.34 -8.28 5.16
N VAL A 101 3.77 -7.11 4.67
CA VAL A 101 3.78 -6.79 3.24
C VAL A 101 4.68 -7.76 2.46
N ARG A 102 5.90 -8.03 2.95
CA ARG A 102 6.82 -8.98 2.31
C ARG A 102 6.21 -10.39 2.25
N HIS A 103 5.51 -10.81 3.30
CA HIS A 103 4.81 -12.09 3.33
C HIS A 103 3.70 -12.16 2.26
N VAL A 104 2.92 -11.09 2.09
CA VAL A 104 1.87 -11.02 1.07
C VAL A 104 2.46 -11.05 -0.35
N ILE A 105 3.61 -10.39 -0.58
CA ILE A 105 4.30 -10.45 -1.88
C ILE A 105 4.80 -11.86 -2.18
N ALA A 106 5.43 -12.52 -1.20
CA ALA A 106 6.01 -13.85 -1.37
C ALA A 106 4.96 -14.97 -1.46
N LYS A 107 3.83 -14.83 -0.76
CA LYS A 107 2.71 -15.78 -0.75
C LYS A 107 1.42 -15.06 -1.13
N PRO A 108 1.23 -14.75 -2.41
CA PRO A 108 0.03 -14.04 -2.86
C PRO A 108 -1.18 -14.96 -2.74
N ALA A 109 -1.98 -14.74 -1.69
CA ALA A 109 -3.26 -15.41 -1.52
C ALA A 109 -4.35 -14.74 -2.37
N GLU A 110 -4.26 -13.41 -2.54
CA GLU A 110 -5.22 -12.61 -3.31
C GLU A 110 -4.47 -11.69 -4.29
N PRO A 111 -4.65 -11.86 -5.63
CA PRO A 111 -3.93 -11.06 -6.62
C PRO A 111 -4.31 -9.57 -6.58
N GLN A 112 -5.53 -9.26 -6.12
CA GLN A 112 -5.99 -7.88 -5.95
C GLN A 112 -5.11 -7.09 -4.96
N ILE A 113 -4.61 -7.73 -3.91
CA ILE A 113 -3.77 -7.06 -2.91
C ILE A 113 -2.36 -6.77 -3.48
N LEU A 114 -1.84 -7.62 -4.37
CA LEU A 114 -0.60 -7.30 -5.09
C LEU A 114 -0.77 -6.08 -5.98
N GLU A 115 -1.94 -5.92 -6.60
CA GLU A 115 -2.24 -4.76 -7.45
C GLU A 115 -2.37 -3.49 -6.64
N GLU A 116 -3.02 -3.56 -5.47
CA GLU A 116 -3.08 -2.46 -4.52
C GLU A 116 -1.68 -2.08 -4.02
N LEU A 117 -0.82 -3.07 -3.71
CA LEU A 117 0.58 -2.83 -3.35
C LEU A 117 1.36 -2.16 -4.48
N ALA A 118 1.24 -2.65 -5.71
CA ALA A 118 1.90 -2.07 -6.88
C ALA A 118 1.45 -0.63 -7.13
N CYS A 119 0.13 -0.39 -7.05
CA CYS A 119 -0.47 0.93 -7.19
C CYS A 119 0.01 1.88 -6.09
N MET A 120 0.00 1.43 -4.84
CA MET A 120 0.46 2.23 -3.70
C MET A 120 1.96 2.52 -3.79
N ALA A 121 2.80 1.57 -4.19
CA ALA A 121 4.23 1.80 -4.36
C ALA A 121 4.49 2.84 -5.45
N PHE A 122 3.85 2.69 -6.62
CA PHE A 122 3.99 3.63 -7.74
C PHE A 122 3.53 5.05 -7.36
N LYS A 123 2.36 5.18 -6.73
CA LYS A 123 1.83 6.47 -6.25
C LYS A 123 2.70 7.09 -5.17
N SER A 124 3.23 6.28 -4.25
CA SER A 124 4.04 6.79 -3.13
C SER A 124 5.38 7.35 -3.61
N ILE A 125 6.05 6.64 -4.52
CA ILE A 125 7.34 7.06 -5.10
C ILE A 125 7.14 8.31 -5.96
N ASN A 126 6.14 8.29 -6.84
CA ASN A 126 5.90 9.38 -7.80
C ASN A 126 4.95 10.47 -7.25
N ARG A 127 4.70 10.50 -5.94
CA ARG A 127 3.75 11.43 -5.30
C ARG A 127 3.98 12.89 -5.69
N PRO A 128 5.22 13.43 -5.67
CA PRO A 128 5.46 14.83 -6.03
C PRO A 128 5.05 15.15 -7.47
N SER A 129 5.26 14.20 -8.38
CA SER A 129 4.98 14.36 -9.81
C SER A 129 3.52 14.10 -10.18
N LEU A 130 2.79 13.35 -9.35
CA LEU A 130 1.39 13.00 -9.59
C LEU A 130 0.38 14.00 -8.98
N ASN A 131 0.84 15.01 -8.22
CA ASN A 131 -0.02 15.99 -7.52
C ASN A 131 -1.17 15.33 -6.75
N LEU A 132 -0.88 14.21 -6.07
CA LEU A 132 -1.90 13.42 -5.39
C LEU A 132 -2.37 14.11 -4.11
N ASP A 133 -3.69 14.09 -3.93
CA ASP A 133 -4.32 14.48 -2.67
C ASP A 133 -3.89 13.54 -1.53
N LEU A 134 -3.58 14.14 -0.38
CA LEU A 134 -3.09 13.43 0.80
C LEU A 134 -4.17 12.57 1.43
N ASP A 135 -5.43 13.02 1.43
CA ASP A 135 -6.54 12.29 2.04
C ASP A 135 -6.86 11.03 1.24
N SER A 136 -6.85 11.13 -0.09
CA SER A 136 -7.01 9.99 -1.00
C SER A 136 -5.90 8.93 -0.83
N LEU A 137 -4.65 9.36 -0.66
CA LEU A 137 -3.52 8.46 -0.38
C LEU A 137 -3.63 7.78 0.98
N ARG A 138 -4.12 8.51 1.98
CA ARG A 138 -4.35 7.99 3.31
C ARG A 138 -5.42 6.90 3.31
N GLU A 139 -6.59 7.16 2.73
CA GLU A 139 -7.66 6.16 2.66
C GLU A 139 -7.18 4.88 1.95
N SER A 140 -6.46 5.04 0.84
CA SER A 140 -5.86 3.91 0.11
C SER A 140 -4.85 3.14 0.98
N SER A 141 -4.02 3.84 1.75
CA SER A 141 -3.06 3.23 2.67
C SER A 141 -3.74 2.48 3.82
N GLU A 142 -4.82 3.02 4.38
CA GLU A 142 -5.58 2.38 5.46
C GLU A 142 -6.27 1.09 4.97
N LEU A 143 -6.90 1.14 3.80
CA LEU A 143 -7.51 -0.02 3.16
C LEU A 143 -6.49 -1.15 2.92
N LEU A 144 -5.34 -0.80 2.35
CA LEU A 144 -4.26 -1.74 2.10
C LEU A 144 -3.72 -2.35 3.40
N ALA A 145 -3.49 -1.53 4.43
CA ALA A 145 -3.01 -2.00 5.73
C ALA A 145 -3.98 -3.01 6.36
N ILE A 146 -5.29 -2.75 6.28
CA ILE A 146 -6.34 -3.68 6.74
C ILE A 146 -6.30 -4.98 5.93
N ALA A 147 -6.16 -4.90 4.60
CA ALA A 147 -6.12 -6.07 3.71
C ALA A 147 -4.91 -6.96 4.02
N VAL A 148 -3.72 -6.36 4.12
CA VAL A 148 -2.47 -7.04 4.50
C VAL A 148 -2.58 -7.70 5.87
N HIS A 149 -3.15 -6.99 6.86
CA HIS A 149 -3.38 -7.53 8.19
C HIS A 149 -4.30 -8.76 8.16
N LYS A 150 -5.41 -8.70 7.41
CA LYS A 150 -6.37 -9.81 7.31
C LYS A 150 -5.73 -11.04 6.69
N LEU A 151 -5.01 -10.88 5.58
CA LEU A 151 -4.32 -11.99 4.92
C LEU A 151 -3.29 -12.65 5.82
N THR A 152 -2.43 -11.85 6.44
CA THR A 152 -1.32 -12.38 7.25
C THR A 152 -1.80 -13.07 8.52
N ARG A 153 -2.84 -12.55 9.19
CA ARG A 153 -3.45 -13.22 10.34
C ARG A 153 -4.29 -14.45 9.96
N ALA A 154 -4.84 -14.51 8.75
CA ALA A 154 -5.48 -15.73 8.25
C ALA A 154 -4.43 -16.85 8.04
N THR A 155 -3.26 -16.52 7.49
CA THR A 155 -2.19 -17.49 7.24
C THR A 155 -1.46 -17.98 8.50
N ARG A 156 -1.51 -17.24 9.62
CA ARG A 156 -0.93 -17.68 10.91
C ARG A 156 -1.78 -18.73 11.66
N LYS A 157 -2.99 -19.05 11.19
CA LYS A 157 -3.91 -20.00 11.85
C LYS A 157 -3.77 -21.47 11.37
N CYS A 158 -2.66 -21.83 10.73
CA CYS A 158 -2.36 -23.21 10.32
C CYS A 158 -1.15 -23.72 11.10
#